data_AF-A0A834LD65-F1
#
_entry.id   AF-A0A834LD65-F1
#
_cell.length_a   1.000
_cell.length_b   1.000
_cell.length_c   1.000
_cell.angle_alpha   90.00
_cell.angle_beta   90.00
_cell.angle_gamma   90.00
#
_symmetry.space_group_name_H-M   'P 1'
#
loop_
_entity.id
_entity.type
_entity.pdbx_description
1 polymer ?
#
loop_
_entity_poly.entity_id
_entity_poly.type
_entity_poly.pdbx_seq_one_letter_code
_entity_poly.pdbx_strand_id
1 'polypeptide(L)'
;MEAKSSKPNKSNLEDLWKQVFLVGTEWNQLDQVYHYKWKFSNLENAFEEGRELYGQKVYLFGCTEPQLVLFNDEVKVTCIPVVVAVVSPFPPSDKIGIILVQREAEEIVPMKQMKMNWVPYIYTIGR
;
A
#
# COMPACT_ATOMS: atom_id res chain seq x y z
N MET A 1 -17.07 -10.97 12.72
CA MET A 1 -15.73 -11.59 12.65
C MET A 1 -14.74 -10.58 13.20
N GLU A 2 -14.30 -10.79 14.44
CA GLU A 2 -13.34 -9.95 15.14
C GLU A 2 -11.95 -10.10 14.51
N ALA A 3 -11.37 -9.01 14.04
CA ALA A 3 -9.99 -8.99 13.60
C ALA A 3 -9.09 -9.22 14.82
N LYS A 4 -8.36 -10.33 14.86
CA LYS A 4 -7.36 -10.60 15.89
C LYS A 4 -6.26 -9.54 15.80
N SER A 5 -6.24 -8.64 16.79
CA SER A 5 -5.18 -7.65 16.97
C SER A 5 -3.90 -8.34 17.46
N SER A 6 -3.01 -8.73 16.54
CA SER A 6 -1.68 -9.23 16.87
C SER A 6 -0.68 -8.07 16.91
N LYS A 7 0.11 -7.97 17.98
CA LYS A 7 1.23 -7.02 18.09
C LYS A 7 2.11 -7.11 16.84
N PRO A 8 2.44 -5.99 16.16
CA PRO A 8 3.41 -6.02 15.08
C PRO A 8 4.80 -6.23 15.69
N ASN A 9 5.39 -7.42 15.49
CA ASN A 9 6.83 -7.61 15.65
C ASN A 9 7.57 -6.84 14.55
N LYS A 10 8.85 -6.51 14.75
CA LYS A 10 9.68 -5.83 13.73
C LYS A 10 9.67 -6.54 12.37
N SER A 11 9.50 -7.86 12.35
CA SER A 11 9.30 -8.67 11.12
C SER A 11 7.97 -8.41 10.40
N ASN A 12 6.94 -7.92 11.09
CA ASN A 12 5.65 -7.54 10.50
C ASN A 12 5.72 -6.21 9.74
N LEU A 13 6.73 -5.37 10.03
CA LEU A 13 6.93 -4.08 9.39
C LEU A 13 7.63 -4.21 8.02
N GLU A 14 8.62 -5.10 7.89
CA GLU A 14 9.35 -5.32 6.62
C GLU A 14 8.43 -5.78 5.46
N ASP A 15 7.39 -6.55 5.80
CA ASP A 15 6.42 -7.07 4.84
C ASP A 15 5.11 -6.26 4.79
N LEU A 16 5.05 -5.11 5.48
CA LEU A 16 3.84 -4.28 5.55
C LEU A 16 3.37 -3.85 4.15
N TRP A 17 4.29 -3.49 3.27
CA TRP A 17 3.98 -3.13 1.89
C TRP A 17 3.43 -4.30 1.06
N LYS A 18 3.72 -5.55 1.42
CA LYS A 18 3.18 -6.73 0.72
C LYS A 18 1.73 -7.01 1.10
N GLN A 19 1.28 -6.48 2.24
CA GLN A 19 -0.08 -6.64 2.72
C GLN A 19 -1.05 -5.64 2.08
N VAL A 20 -0.54 -4.55 1.49
CA VAL A 20 -1.37 -3.55 0.83
C VAL A 20 -1.70 -3.96 -0.61
N PHE A 21 -2.91 -3.66 -1.04
CA PHE A 21 -3.31 -3.84 -2.44
C PHE A 21 -2.62 -2.78 -3.32
N LEU A 22 -1.95 -3.22 -4.38
CA LEU A 22 -1.30 -2.37 -5.38
C LEU A 22 -2.34 -1.83 -6.38
N VAL A 23 -3.06 -0.78 -5.97
CA VAL A 23 -4.09 -0.11 -6.77
C VAL A 23 -3.51 0.42 -8.07
N GLY A 24 -4.23 0.23 -9.18
CA GLY A 24 -3.83 0.72 -10.50
C GLY A 24 -2.70 -0.07 -11.17
N THR A 25 -2.25 -1.18 -10.57
CA THR A 25 -1.21 -2.04 -11.16
C THR A 25 -1.85 -3.10 -12.05
N GLU A 26 -1.34 -3.26 -13.27
CA GLU A 26 -1.84 -4.26 -14.20
C GLU A 26 -1.49 -5.69 -13.75
N TRP A 27 -2.39 -6.65 -13.98
CA TRP A 27 -2.24 -8.04 -13.54
C TRP A 27 -0.96 -8.72 -14.07
N ASN A 28 -0.58 -8.44 -15.32
CA ASN A 28 0.65 -8.96 -15.95
C ASN A 28 1.94 -8.33 -15.40
N GLN A 29 1.83 -7.22 -14.65
CA GLN A 29 2.96 -6.51 -14.04
C GLN A 29 3.07 -6.80 -12.54
N LEU A 30 1.99 -7.28 -11.91
CA LEU A 30 1.91 -7.50 -10.46
C LEU A 30 3.03 -8.42 -9.95
N ASP A 31 3.27 -9.55 -10.63
CA ASP A 31 4.32 -10.50 -10.24
C ASP A 31 5.72 -9.89 -10.32
N GLN A 32 5.93 -8.97 -11.27
CA GLN A 32 7.23 -8.32 -11.50
C GLN A 32 7.66 -7.45 -10.32
N VAL A 33 6.69 -6.87 -9.60
CA VAL A 33 6.93 -6.07 -8.40
C VAL A 33 7.64 -6.92 -7.34
N TYR A 34 7.31 -8.20 -7.23
CA TYR A 34 7.86 -9.11 -6.22
C TYR A 34 9.20 -9.73 -6.62
N HIS A 35 9.70 -9.49 -7.83
CA HIS A 35 11.03 -9.97 -8.26
C HIS A 35 12.18 -9.26 -7.55
N TYR A 36 11.94 -8.07 -7.00
CA TYR A 36 12.94 -7.26 -6.34
C TYR A 36 12.73 -7.23 -4.82
N LYS A 37 13.84 -7.13 -4.08
CA LYS A 37 13.81 -6.95 -2.62
C LYS A 37 13.69 -5.46 -2.27
N TRP A 38 12.48 -4.93 -2.35
CA TRP A 38 12.17 -3.56 -1.92
C TRP A 38 12.34 -3.41 -0.42
N LYS A 39 12.87 -2.26 0.00
CA LYS A 39 13.02 -1.88 1.41
C LYS A 39 12.29 -0.58 1.66
N PHE A 40 11.33 -0.61 2.56
CA PHE A 40 10.53 0.56 2.96
C PHE A 40 10.99 1.09 4.32
N SER A 41 12.31 1.20 4.52
CA SER A 41 12.89 1.61 5.80
C SER A 41 12.41 2.99 6.24
N ASN A 42 12.09 3.90 5.31
CA ASN A 42 11.47 5.18 5.61
C ASN A 42 10.09 5.03 6.26
N LEU A 43 9.26 4.12 5.74
CA LEU A 43 7.93 3.82 6.30
C LEU A 43 8.06 3.13 7.67
N GLU A 44 8.96 2.15 7.78
CA GLU A 44 9.24 1.45 9.03
C GLU A 44 9.71 2.43 10.12
N ASN A 45 10.66 3.31 9.79
CA ASN A 45 11.18 4.33 10.69
C ASN A 45 10.10 5.33 11.10
N ALA A 46 9.13 5.64 10.23
CA ALA A 46 8.05 6.56 10.56
C ALA A 46 7.12 6.02 11.67
N PHE A 47 7.09 4.71 11.88
CA PHE A 47 6.35 4.04 12.96
C PHE A 47 7.14 3.82 14.26
N GLU A 48 8.42 4.22 14.33
CA GLU A 48 9.20 4.11 15.57
C GLU A 48 8.76 5.14 16.62
N GLU A 49 9.00 4.86 17.90
CA GLU A 49 8.61 5.76 19.00
C GLU A 49 9.16 7.18 18.83
N GLY A 50 8.29 8.17 19.00
CA GLY A 50 8.63 9.59 18.81
C GLY A 50 8.66 10.07 17.35
N ARG A 51 8.22 9.25 16.39
CA ARG A 51 8.17 9.59 14.96
C ARG A 51 6.75 9.91 14.49
N GLU A 52 6.66 10.33 13.23
CA GLU A 52 5.46 10.95 12.62
C GLU A 52 4.20 10.08 12.67
N LEU A 53 4.34 8.77 12.47
CA LEU A 53 3.21 7.83 12.43
C LEU A 53 3.02 7.05 13.74
N TYR A 54 3.88 7.29 14.74
CA TYR A 54 3.80 6.59 16.02
C TYR A 54 2.51 6.89 16.76
N GLY A 55 1.80 5.84 17.18
CA GLY A 55 0.51 5.95 17.88
C GLY A 55 -0.63 6.54 17.04
N GLN A 56 -0.41 6.82 15.76
CA GLN A 56 -1.43 7.33 14.86
C GLN A 56 -2.30 6.21 14.29
N LYS A 57 -3.54 6.55 13.95
CA LYS A 57 -4.41 5.67 13.17
C LYS A 57 -4.11 5.88 11.69
N VAL A 58 -3.40 4.92 11.10
CA VAL A 58 -2.88 5.01 9.73
C VAL A 58 -3.56 4.00 8.83
N TYR A 59 -3.97 4.45 7.64
CA TYR A 59 -4.46 3.60 6.56
C TYR A 59 -3.44 3.58 5.45
N LEU A 60 -3.12 2.38 4.96
CA LEU A 60 -2.12 2.21 3.91
C LEU A 60 -2.80 1.82 2.60
N PHE A 61 -2.30 2.39 1.51
CA PHE A 61 -2.57 1.91 0.16
C PHE A 61 -1.27 1.68 -0.60
N GLY A 62 -1.28 0.68 -1.46
CA GLY A 62 -0.20 0.43 -2.39
C GLY A 62 -0.59 0.94 -3.78
N CYS A 63 0.39 1.37 -4.53
CA CYS A 63 0.31 1.53 -5.98
C CYS A 63 1.67 1.17 -6.58
N THR A 64 1.80 1.28 -7.89
CA THR A 64 3.09 1.17 -8.56
C THR A 64 3.33 2.36 -9.46
N GLU A 65 4.60 2.73 -9.60
CA GLU A 65 5.05 3.71 -10.58
C GLU A 65 6.00 3.03 -11.56
N PRO A 66 5.61 2.89 -12.85
CA PRO A 66 6.49 2.38 -13.88
C PRO A 66 7.66 3.34 -14.09
N GLN A 67 8.88 2.82 -14.00
CA GLN A 67 10.10 3.56 -14.25
C GLN A 67 10.99 2.81 -15.25
N LEU A 68 11.61 3.56 -16.14
CA LEU A 68 12.62 3.05 -17.05
C LEU A 68 13.97 3.05 -16.33
N VAL A 69 14.48 1.87 -16.03
CA VAL A 69 15.72 1.67 -15.26
C VAL A 69 16.79 1.03 -16.14
N LEU A 70 18.04 1.46 -15.95
CA LEU A 70 19.20 0.83 -16.55
C LEU A 70 19.76 -0.21 -15.56
N PHE A 71 19.78 -1.47 -15.95
CA PHE A 71 20.30 -2.55 -15.11
C PHE A 71 21.14 -3.50 -15.95
N ASN A 72 22.42 -3.67 -15.60
CA ASN A 72 23.40 -4.46 -16.35
C ASN A 72 23.43 -4.11 -17.85
N ASP A 73 23.52 -2.81 -18.17
CA ASP A 73 23.53 -2.27 -19.54
C ASP A 73 22.26 -2.54 -20.37
N GLU A 74 21.23 -3.14 -19.77
CA GLU A 74 19.91 -3.31 -20.37
C GLU A 74 18.91 -2.29 -19.83
N VAL A 75 18.14 -1.70 -20.74
CA VAL A 75 17.01 -0.84 -20.39
C VAL A 75 15.80 -1.71 -20.11
N LYS A 76 15.24 -1.60 -18.89
CA LYS A 76 14.04 -2.33 -18.47
C LYS A 76 13.01 -1.39 -17.89
N VAL A 77 11.74 -1.67 -18.15
CA VAL A 77 10.64 -1.03 -17.43
C VAL A 77 10.37 -1.85 -16.19
N THR A 78 10.43 -1.23 -15.01
CA THR A 78 10.10 -1.88 -13.73
C THR A 78 9.00 -1.09 -13.03
N CYS A 79 8.06 -1.81 -12.41
CA CYS A 79 7.02 -1.20 -11.60
C CYS A 79 7.55 -1.06 -10.17
N ILE A 80 7.90 0.16 -9.77
CA ILE A 80 8.37 0.43 -8.41
C ILE A 80 7.14 0.48 -7.48
N PRO A 81 7.08 -0.33 -6.42
CA PRO A 81 5.97 -0.26 -5.48
C PRO A 81 6.06 1.04 -4.68
N VAL A 82 4.92 1.69 -4.52
CA VAL A 82 4.74 2.90 -3.71
C VAL A 82 3.71 2.58 -2.64
N VAL A 83 4.02 2.94 -1.40
CA VAL A 83 3.08 2.85 -0.28
C VAL A 83 2.77 4.26 0.18
N VAL A 84 1.49 4.56 0.30
CA VAL A 84 1.02 5.82 0.82
C VAL A 84 0.31 5.59 2.15
N ALA A 85 0.73 6.36 3.14
CA ALA A 85 0.19 6.35 4.48
C ALA A 85 -0.72 7.56 4.71
N VAL A 86 -1.96 7.31 5.12
CA VAL A 86 -2.95 8.35 5.42
C VAL A 86 -3.30 8.28 6.90
N VAL A 87 -2.95 9.34 7.64
CA VAL A 87 -3.38 9.52 9.03
C VAL A 87 -4.82 10.03 9.01
N SER A 88 -5.74 9.30 9.62
CA SER A 88 -7.15 9.71 9.70
C SER A 88 -7.87 9.10 10.91
N PRO A 89 -8.73 9.85 11.62
CA PRO A 89 -9.52 9.31 12.72
C PRO A 89 -10.57 8.29 12.24
N PHE A 90 -11.04 8.40 11.00
CA PHE A 90 -12.03 7.52 10.37
C PHE A 90 -11.44 6.83 9.12
N PRO A 91 -11.96 5.66 8.71
CA PRO A 91 -11.49 5.00 7.50
C PRO A 91 -11.74 5.88 6.27
N PRO A 92 -10.81 5.93 5.30
CA PRO A 92 -11.06 6.62 4.04
C PRO A 92 -12.16 5.89 3.24
N SER A 93 -12.60 6.48 2.12
CA SER A 93 -13.71 5.97 1.29
C SER A 93 -13.56 4.48 0.99
N ASP A 94 -14.62 3.70 1.16
CA ASP A 94 -14.67 2.27 0.77
C ASP A 94 -15.09 2.07 -0.70
N LYS A 95 -15.09 3.16 -1.48
CA LYS A 95 -15.41 3.20 -2.91
C LYS A 95 -14.24 3.76 -3.70
N ILE A 96 -14.05 3.22 -4.91
CA ILE A 96 -13.06 3.68 -5.89
C ILE A 96 -13.77 4.31 -7.09
N GLY A 97 -13.26 5.44 -7.54
CA GLY A 97 -13.64 6.07 -8.79
C GLY A 97 -12.79 5.53 -9.93
N ILE A 98 -13.43 5.08 -11.00
CA ILE A 98 -12.78 4.62 -12.23
C ILE A 98 -13.09 5.65 -13.31
N ILE A 99 -12.04 6.36 -13.74
CA ILE A 99 -12.11 7.33 -14.83
C ILE A 99 -11.38 6.73 -16.03
N LEU A 100 -12.14 6.39 -17.08
CA LEU A 100 -11.57 5.95 -18.34
C LEU A 100 -11.53 7.16 -19.27
N VAL A 101 -10.38 7.43 -19.90
CA VAL A 101 -10.19 8.54 -20.87
C VAL A 101 -11.24 8.52 -22.00
N GLN A 102 -11.82 7.35 -22.28
CA GLN A 102 -12.81 7.10 -23.32
C GLN A 102 -14.27 7.24 -22.86
N ARG A 103 -14.53 7.45 -21.56
CA ARG A 103 -15.89 7.58 -21.00
C ARG A 103 -16.10 8.99 -20.45
N GLU A 104 -17.31 9.51 -20.64
CA GLU A 104 -17.71 10.84 -20.14
C GLU A 104 -18.00 10.87 -18.64
N ALA A 105 -18.33 9.72 -18.03
CA ALA A 105 -18.73 9.63 -16.63
C ALA A 105 -17.79 8.74 -15.81
N GLU A 106 -17.45 9.22 -14.61
CA GLU A 106 -16.78 8.45 -13.57
C GLU A 106 -17.69 7.30 -13.10
N GLU A 107 -17.12 6.09 -13.04
CA GLU A 107 -17.79 4.93 -12.47
C GLU A 107 -17.32 4.73 -11.02
N ILE A 108 -18.25 4.81 -10.06
CA ILE A 108 -17.94 4.62 -8.63
C ILE A 108 -18.31 3.21 -8.20
N VAL A 109 -17.32 2.41 -7.81
CA VAL A 109 -17.49 0.99 -7.45
C VAL A 109 -17.08 0.76 -5.99
N PRO A 110 -17.82 -0.04 -5.19
CA PRO A 110 -17.36 -0.47 -3.88
C PRO A 110 -16.07 -1.31 -3.98
N MET A 111 -15.02 -0.94 -3.23
CA MET A 111 -13.71 -1.61 -3.27
C MET A 111 -13.80 -3.11 -3.01
N LYS A 112 -14.72 -3.53 -2.11
CA LYS A 112 -14.93 -4.94 -1.78
C LYS A 112 -15.33 -5.79 -2.99
N GLN A 113 -16.07 -5.24 -3.96
CA GLN A 113 -16.46 -5.95 -5.18
C GLN A 113 -15.23 -6.24 -6.06
N MET A 114 -14.22 -5.36 -5.98
CA MET A 114 -12.93 -5.50 -6.66
C MET A 114 -11.92 -6.31 -5.84
N LYS A 115 -12.35 -6.93 -4.72
CA LYS A 115 -11.48 -7.61 -3.73
C LYS A 115 -10.41 -6.69 -3.13
N MET A 116 -10.69 -5.39 -3.07
CA MET A 116 -9.79 -4.37 -2.50
C MET A 116 -10.34 -3.94 -1.14
N ASN A 117 -9.44 -3.56 -0.23
CA ASN A 117 -9.82 -3.00 1.06
C ASN A 117 -8.70 -2.13 1.62
N TRP A 118 -9.06 -1.24 2.55
CA TRP A 118 -8.07 -0.58 3.39
C TRP A 118 -7.40 -1.62 4.29
N VAL A 119 -6.09 -1.51 4.42
CA VAL A 119 -5.34 -2.22 5.46
C VAL A 119 -5.21 -1.24 6.63
N PRO A 120 -6.05 -1.36 7.69
CA PRO A 120 -5.88 -0.54 8.87
C PRO A 120 -4.57 -0.96 9.54
N TYR A 121 -3.59 -0.06 9.58
CA TYR A 121 -2.43 -0.28 10.42
C TYR A 121 -2.68 0.36 11.77
N ILE A 122 -3.05 -0.49 12.74
CA ILE A 122 -3.24 -0.08 14.13
C ILE A 122 -1.99 -0.51 14.89
N TYR A 123 -1.12 0.46 15.19
CA TYR A 123 -0.07 0.25 16.16
C TYR A 123 -0.68 0.27 17.56
N THR A 124 -0.97 -0.90 18.13
CA THR A 124 -1.38 -0.99 19.54
C THR A 124 -0.17 -0.77 20.43
N ILE A 125 -0.14 0.38 21.11
CA ILE A 125 0.77 0.62 22.24
C ILE A 125 0.36 -0.37 23.35
N GLY A 126 1.29 -1.24 23.75
CA GLY A 126 1.10 -2.05 24.95
C GLY A 126 0.98 -1.12 26.15
N ARG A 127 -0.19 -1.12 26.80
CA ARG A 127 -0.29 -0.64 28.18
C ARG A 127 0.38 -1.62 29.11
#